data_AF-A0A4Q7EA56-F1
#
_entry.id   AF-A0A4Q7EA56-F1
#
_cell.length_a   1.000
_cell.length_b   1.000
_cell.length_c   1.000
_cell.angle_alpha   90.00
_cell.angle_beta   90.00
_cell.angle_gamma   90.00
#
_symmetry.space_group_name_H-M   'P 1'
#
loop_
_entity.id
_entity.type
_entity.pdbx_description
1 polymer ?
#
loop_
_entity_poly.entity_id
_entity_poly.type
_entity_poly.pdbx_seq_one_letter_code
_entity_poly.pdbx_strand_id
1 'polypeptide(L)' 'MEIKIDLPPDLEQSLMYRAAQSKVSLQALILQALRQATQPTTATTSQWSELVLSYEGTPDFPAFEAYREELLPPREPELF' A
#
# COMPACT_ATOMS: atom_id res chain seq x y z
N MET A 1 -13.58 -7.27 15.17
CA MET A 1 -12.21 -7.69 15.55
C MET A 1 -11.94 -7.14 16.93
N GLU A 2 -11.63 -7.99 17.89
CA GLU A 2 -11.32 -7.61 19.28
C GLU A 2 -9.82 -7.82 19.49
N ILE A 3 -9.13 -6.81 20.04
CA ILE A 3 -7.70 -6.88 20.35
C ILE A 3 -7.58 -6.75 21.86
N LYS A 4 -6.95 -7.75 22.49
CA LYS A 4 -6.63 -7.73 23.91
C LYS A 4 -5.17 -7.32 24.07
N ILE A 5 -4.92 -6.33 24.93
CA ILE A 5 -3.58 -5.81 25.21
C ILE A 5 -3.41 -5.86 26.72
N ASP A 6 -2.46 -6.67 27.18
CA ASP A 6 -2.08 -6.70 28.58
C ASP A 6 -1.14 -5.53 28.85
N LEU A 7 -1.55 -4.62 29.75
CA LEU A 7 -0.79 -3.43 30.11
C LEU A 7 -0.21 -3.58 31.52
N PRO A 8 1.04 -3.13 31.75
CA PRO A 8 1.54 -2.91 33.09
C PRO A 8 0.62 -1.96 33.88
N PRO A 9 0.41 -2.19 35.19
CA PRO A 9 -0.56 -1.43 35.99
C PRO A 9 -0.22 0.06 36.10
N ASP A 10 1.06 0.42 36.09
CA ASP A 10 1.55 1.79 36.07
C ASP A 10 1.21 2.51 34.75
N LEU A 11 1.33 1.80 33.63
CA LEU A 11 0.99 2.33 32.31
C LEU A 11 -0.52 2.48 32.15
N GLU A 12 -1.30 1.52 32.63
CA GLU A 12 -2.77 1.57 32.61
C GLU A 12 -3.28 2.81 33.38
N GLN A 13 -2.81 3.02 34.61
CA GLN A 13 -3.19 4.20 35.42
C GLN A 13 -2.83 5.51 34.73
N SER A 14 -1.64 5.58 34.12
CA SER A 14 -1.20 6.75 33.38
C SER A 14 -2.08 7.04 32.16
N LEU A 15 -2.49 6.01 31.42
CA LEU A 15 -3.37 6.14 30.27
C LEU A 15 -4.80 6.53 30.69
N MET A 16 -5.33 5.96 31.77
CA MET A 16 -6.63 6.34 32.33
C MET A 16 -6.65 7.82 32.75
N TYR A 17 -5.60 8.27 33.42
CA TYR A 17 -5.45 9.67 33.82
C TYR A 17 -5.43 10.60 32.59
N ARG A 18 -4.66 10.24 31.56
CA ARG A 18 -4.56 11.01 30.33
C ARG A 18 -5.89 11.05 29.56
N ALA A 19 -6.62 9.94 29.51
CA ALA A 19 -7.94 9.85 28.90
C ALA A 19 -8.95 10.78 29.60
N ALA A 20 -8.94 10.79 30.94
CA ALA A 20 -9.78 11.68 31.74
C ALA A 20 -9.46 13.17 31.48
N GLN A 21 -8.17 13.54 31.43
CA GLN A 21 -7.76 14.91 31.11
C GLN A 21 -8.22 15.35 29.72
N SER A 22 -8.06 14.48 28.72
CA SER A 22 -8.43 14.77 27.33
C SER A 22 -9.93 14.59 27.05
N LYS A 23 -10.73 14.19 28.05
CA LYS A 23 -12.19 13.92 27.93
C LYS A 23 -12.52 12.93 26.80
N VAL A 24 -11.64 11.96 26.57
CA VAL A 24 -11.84 10.87 25.60
C VAL A 24 -11.86 9.54 26.33
N SER A 25 -12.45 8.51 25.73
CA SER A 25 -12.36 7.16 26.29
C SER A 25 -10.92 6.65 26.19
N LEU A 26 -10.54 5.77 27.12
CA LEU A 26 -9.24 5.09 27.11
C LEU A 26 -8.99 4.40 25.76
N GLN A 27 -10.02 3.73 25.22
CA GLN A 27 -9.95 3.08 23.92
C GLN A 27 -9.69 4.06 22.78
N ALA A 28 -10.35 5.23 22.78
CA ALA A 28 -10.11 6.25 21.75
C ALA A 28 -8.68 6.79 21.81
N LEU A 29 -8.14 6.99 23.01
CA LEU A 29 -6.76 7.43 23.23
C LEU A 29 -5.75 6.38 22.74
N ILE A 30 -5.97 5.09 23.04
CA ILE A 30 -5.14 3.98 22.55
C ILE A 30 -5.19 3.91 21.03
N LEU A 31 -6.37 3.97 20.42
CA LEU A 31 -6.52 3.93 18.97
C LEU A 31 -5.87 5.12 18.27
N GLN A 32 -5.92 6.31 18.87
CA GLN A 32 -5.26 7.49 18.34
C GLN A 32 -3.74 7.35 18.38
N ALA A 33 -3.19 6.85 19.50
CA ALA A 33 -1.75 6.62 19.64
C ALA A 33 -1.27 5.54 18.66
N LEU A 34 -2.00 4.43 18.55
CA LEU A 34 -1.72 3.39 17.56
C LEU A 34 -1.78 3.95 16.15
N ARG A 35 -2.83 4.71 15.82
CA ARG A 35 -2.95 5.34 14.50
C ARG A 35 -1.76 6.24 14.21
N GLN A 36 -1.29 7.05 15.16
CA GLN A 36 -0.10 7.89 14.97
C GLN A 36 1.17 7.08 14.78
N ALA A 37 1.33 5.97 15.52
CA ALA A 37 2.51 5.11 15.45
C ALA A 37 2.53 4.27 14.16
N THR A 38 1.36 3.83 13.69
CA THR A 38 1.21 2.97 12.52
C THR A 38 0.81 3.73 11.27
N GLN A 39 0.49 5.02 11.35
CA GLN A 39 0.29 5.81 10.14
C GLN A 39 1.63 5.79 9.42
N PRO A 40 1.74 5.15 8.24
CA PRO A 40 2.89 5.40 7.41
C PRO A 40 2.90 6.91 7.24
N THR A 41 4.03 7.54 7.55
CA THR A 41 4.30 8.91 7.11
C THR A 41 3.81 8.93 5.67
N THR A 42 2.86 9.81 5.36
CA THR A 42 2.11 9.83 4.09
C THR A 42 2.99 9.96 2.84
N ALA A 43 4.32 9.96 3.01
CA ALA A 43 5.35 9.89 2.00
C ALA A 43 5.69 8.47 1.51
N THR A 44 5.29 7.40 2.20
CA THR A 44 5.52 6.03 1.70
C THR A 44 4.22 5.44 1.22
N THR A 45 3.71 6.07 0.16
CA THR A 45 2.84 5.41 -0.79
C THR A 45 3.44 4.02 -1.08
N SER A 46 2.56 3.01 -1.17
CA SER A 46 2.86 1.69 -1.74
C SER A 46 3.15 1.81 -3.25
N GLN A 47 4.01 2.75 -3.61
CA GLN A 47 4.53 2.98 -4.93
C GLN A 47 5.90 2.33 -4.96
N TRP A 48 6.11 1.50 -5.97
CA TRP A 48 7.42 0.95 -6.26
C TRP A 48 8.42 2.10 -6.33
N SER A 49 9.63 1.88 -5.82
CA SER A 49 10.69 2.89 -5.87
C SER A 49 10.90 3.36 -7.31
N GLU A 50 11.31 4.61 -7.50
CA GLU A 50 11.64 5.18 -8.82
C GLU A 50 12.60 4.29 -9.62
N LEU A 51 13.54 3.63 -8.93
CA LEU A 51 14.47 2.67 -9.52
C LEU A 51 13.77 1.49 -10.22
N VAL A 52 12.66 1.01 -9.67
CA VAL A 52 11.85 -0.07 -10.26
C VAL A 52 10.97 0.48 -11.37
N LEU A 53 10.40 1.68 -11.18
CA LEU A 53 9.52 2.31 -12.19
C LEU A 53 10.28 2.74 -13.45
N SER A 54 11.55 3.14 -13.32
CA SER A 54 12.42 3.58 -14.41
C SER A 54 13.29 2.47 -15.00
N TYR A 55 13.11 1.22 -14.56
CA TYR A 55 13.88 0.10 -15.10
C TYR A 55 13.44 -0.21 -16.53
N GLU A 56 14.29 0.11 -17.52
CA GLU A 56 14.15 -0.36 -18.89
C GLU A 56 15.02 -1.63 -19.07
N GLY A 57 14.35 -2.76 -19.34
CA GLY A 57 15.04 -4.02 -19.64
C GLY A 57 15.68 -3.99 -21.02
N THR A 58 16.78 -4.72 -21.18
CA THR A 58 17.36 -4.99 -22.51
C THR A 58 16.67 -6.22 -23.10
N PRO A 59 15.99 -6.13 -24.25
CA PRO A 59 15.28 -7.27 -24.80
C PRO A 59 16.26 -8.26 -25.45
N ASP A 60 16.14 -9.54 -25.11
CA ASP A 60 16.90 -10.63 -25.75
C ASP A 60 16.35 -10.99 -27.15
N PHE A 61 15.20 -10.42 -27.52
CA PHE A 61 14.48 -10.69 -28.76
C PHE A 61 14.06 -9.38 -29.45
N PRO A 62 13.81 -9.42 -30.78
CA PRO A 62 13.21 -8.31 -31.48
C PRO A 62 11.88 -7.89 -30.86
N ALA A 63 11.52 -6.61 -31.00
CA ALA A 63 10.23 -6.10 -30.53
C ALA A 63 9.06 -6.89 -31.16
N PHE A 64 7.92 -6.93 -30.47
CA PHE A 64 6.72 -7.64 -30.94
C PHE A 64 6.35 -7.29 -32.39
N GLU A 65 6.52 -6.03 -32.77
CA GLU A 65 6.18 -5.51 -34.11
C GLU A 65 7.33 -5.60 -35.13
N ALA A 66 8.46 -6.21 -34.79
CA ALA A 66 9.65 -6.22 -35.65
C ALA A 66 9.41 -6.85 -37.03
N TYR A 67 8.46 -7.79 -37.12
CA TYR A 67 8.11 -8.52 -38.34
C TYR A 67 6.73 -8.11 -38.88
N ARG A 68 6.15 -6.99 -38.42
CA ARG A 68 4.81 -6.55 -38.83
C ARG A 68 4.69 -6.40 -40.35
N GLU A 69 5.74 -5.87 -40.98
CA GLU A 69 5.81 -5.68 -42.44
C GLU A 69 5.96 -6.99 -43.22
N GLU A 70 6.33 -8.08 -42.54
CA GLU A 70 6.42 -9.43 -43.13
C GLU A 70 5.09 -10.19 -43.02
N LEU A 71 4.11 -9.67 -42.27
CA LEU A 71 2.80 -10.28 -42.12
C LEU A 71 1.99 -10.14 -43.41
N LEU A 72 1.32 -11.23 -43.78
CA LEU A 72 0.34 -11.19 -44.86
C LEU A 72 -0.80 -10.23 -44.47
N PRO A 73 -1.34 -9.46 -45.43
CA PRO A 73 -2.52 -8.64 -45.16
C PRO A 73 -3.66 -9.55 -44.68
N PRO A 74 -4.51 -9.06 -43.77
CA PRO A 74 -5.66 -9.82 -43.31
C PRO A 74 -6.50 -10.23 -44.52
N ARG A 75 -6.79 -11.52 -44.63
CA ARG A 75 -7.71 -12.01 -45.67
C ARG A 75 -9.12 -11.68 -45.23
N GLU A 76 -9.88 -11.02 -46.09
CA GLU A 76 -11.32 -10.92 -45.89
C GLU A 76 -11.89 -12.35 -45.94
N PRO A 77 -12.66 -12.79 -44.92
CA PRO A 77 -13.36 -14.06 -45.02
C PRO A 77 -14.36 -13.95 -46.17
N GLU A 78 -14.42 -14.98 -47.04
CA GLU A 78 -15.49 -15.10 -48.02
C GLU A 78 -16.81 -15.17 -47.26
N LEU A 79 -17.56 -14.05 -47.28
CA LEU A 79 -18.92 -14.02 -46.77
C LEU A 79 -19.76 -14.85 -47.75
N PHE A 80 -20.23 -16.00 -47.26
CA PHE A 80 -21.09 -16.95 -47.96
C PHE A 80 -22.30 -16.29 -48.65
#